data_AF-A0A9W8ZND4-F1
#
_entry.id   AF-A0A9W8ZND4-F1
#
_cell.length_a   1.000
_cell.length_b   1.000
_cell.length_c   1.000
_cell.angle_alpha   90.00
_cell.angle_beta   90.00
_cell.angle_gamma   90.00
#
_symmetry.space_group_name_H-M   'P 1'
#
loop_
_entity.id
_entity.type
_entity.pdbx_description
1 polymer ?
#
loop_
_entity_poly.entity_id
_entity_poly.type
_entity_poly.pdbx_seq_one_letter_code
_entity_poly.pdbx_strand_id
1 'polypeptide(L)'
;MTAEEFKAGVAPLIDDPKIGNGDVWIHFEGRVPEVLLPCVTWLRETYGYEKKVKISLECEKPDRVGLKDVVPLVDLVFYSKIWAEAHYEGERSLKDSDVPARTFLDTQLENTHPEAILVCTWGAGRCVAMRRGTNQVRPIIAEAPAWKPSRDYARVIDTVGAGDTFTAGMLYGMFFQKTWSLDQRLRFANELAGRKVYQEGFKGLGEAMRNDNWRALFRMQSPPTML
;
A
#
# COMPACT_ATOMS: atom_id res chain seq x y z
N MET A 1 13.65 9.78 -17.31
CA MET A 1 14.34 9.37 -16.08
C MET A 1 15.00 8.03 -16.34
N THR A 2 16.33 7.99 -16.35
CA THR A 2 17.14 6.77 -16.34
C THR A 2 17.40 6.31 -14.89
N ALA A 3 17.94 5.11 -14.71
CA ALA A 3 18.36 4.66 -13.38
C ALA A 3 19.46 5.56 -12.79
N GLU A 4 20.31 6.14 -13.63
CA GLU A 4 21.42 6.98 -13.19
C GLU A 4 20.92 8.36 -12.75
N GLU A 5 19.94 8.92 -13.47
CA GLU A 5 19.23 10.14 -13.06
C GLU A 5 18.49 9.93 -11.73
N PHE A 6 17.83 8.77 -11.56
CA PHE A 6 17.16 8.41 -10.31
C PHE A 6 18.15 8.35 -9.14
N LYS A 7 19.27 7.62 -9.30
CA LYS A 7 20.32 7.50 -8.28
C LYS A 7 20.86 8.87 -7.87
N ALA A 8 21.20 9.70 -8.86
CA ALA A 8 21.73 11.03 -8.62
C ALA A 8 20.73 11.94 -7.87
N GLY A 9 19.43 11.81 -8.15
CA GLY A 9 18.40 12.59 -7.48
C GLY A 9 18.06 12.12 -6.07
N VAL A 10 18.06 10.80 -5.83
CA VAL A 10 17.56 10.21 -4.58
C VAL A 10 18.65 9.96 -3.54
N ALA A 11 19.87 9.59 -3.94
CA ALA A 11 20.95 9.32 -2.98
C ALA A 11 21.22 10.51 -2.03
N PRO A 12 21.31 11.78 -2.50
CA PRO A 12 21.53 12.92 -1.61
C PRO A 12 20.39 13.15 -0.61
N LEU A 13 19.16 12.74 -0.96
CA LEU A 13 18.01 12.82 -0.06
C LEU A 13 18.08 11.73 1.00
N ILE A 14 18.41 10.49 0.62
CA ILE A 14 18.55 9.39 1.59
C ILE A 14 19.72 9.67 2.53
N ASP A 15 20.84 10.14 2.01
CA ASP A 15 22.09 10.30 2.76
C ASP A 15 22.22 11.70 3.41
N ASP A 16 21.18 12.53 3.36
CA ASP A 16 21.17 13.85 4.00
C ASP A 16 21.45 13.70 5.52
N PRO A 17 22.50 14.34 6.06
CA PRO A 17 22.81 14.33 7.48
C PRO A 17 21.65 14.77 8.38
N LYS A 18 20.72 15.60 7.86
CA LYS A 18 19.50 16.01 8.58
C LYS A 18 18.52 14.87 8.79
N ILE A 19 18.49 13.88 7.89
CA ILE A 19 17.71 12.65 8.10
C ILE A 19 18.45 11.74 9.09
N GLY A 20 19.79 11.77 9.11
CA GLY A 20 20.60 11.00 10.05
C GLY A 20 20.30 9.50 9.96
N ASN A 21 19.86 8.90 11.06
CA ASN A 21 19.44 7.48 11.10
C ASN A 21 17.92 7.28 10.87
N GLY A 22 17.18 8.34 10.51
CA GLY A 22 15.74 8.26 10.30
C GLY A 22 15.35 7.42 9.08
N ASP A 23 14.26 6.66 9.20
CA ASP A 23 13.70 5.86 8.11
C ASP A 23 13.35 6.73 6.89
N VAL A 24 13.59 6.21 5.69
CA VAL A 24 13.18 6.80 4.42
C VAL A 24 12.23 5.83 3.72
N TRP A 25 11.13 6.34 3.18
CA TRP A 25 10.21 5.54 2.38
C TRP A 25 10.16 6.06 0.95
N ILE A 26 10.38 5.17 -0.03
CA ILE A 26 10.31 5.47 -1.46
C ILE A 26 9.16 4.66 -2.05
N HIS A 27 8.20 5.36 -2.66
CA HIS A 27 7.08 4.75 -3.37
C HIS A 27 7.29 4.86 -4.88
N PHE A 28 7.12 3.74 -5.59
CA PHE A 28 7.16 3.67 -7.04
C PHE A 28 5.77 3.36 -7.61
N GLU A 29 5.34 4.17 -8.58
CA GLU A 29 4.29 3.79 -9.52
C GLU A 29 4.91 2.88 -10.60
N GLY A 30 4.33 1.70 -10.83
CA GLY A 30 4.82 0.68 -11.75
C GLY A 30 4.71 1.03 -13.24
N ARG A 31 5.37 2.09 -13.71
CA ARG A 31 5.23 2.58 -15.09
C ARG A 31 6.21 1.98 -16.10
N VAL A 32 7.50 1.95 -15.75
CA VAL A 32 8.61 1.66 -16.68
C VAL A 32 9.52 0.58 -16.06
N PRO A 33 9.14 -0.71 -16.14
CA PRO A 33 9.83 -1.81 -15.46
C PRO A 33 11.33 -1.87 -15.72
N GLU A 34 11.76 -1.59 -16.95
CA GLU A 34 13.16 -1.57 -17.39
C GLU A 34 14.01 -0.50 -16.67
N VAL A 35 13.39 0.54 -16.13
CA VAL A 35 14.04 1.55 -15.27
C VAL A 35 13.85 1.21 -13.80
N LEU A 36 12.64 0.77 -13.40
CA LEU A 36 12.29 0.47 -12.02
C LEU A 36 13.17 -0.64 -11.44
N LEU A 37 13.37 -1.73 -12.17
CA LEU A 37 14.15 -2.87 -11.69
C LEU A 37 15.59 -2.45 -11.33
N PRO A 38 16.38 -1.81 -12.22
CA PRO A 38 17.70 -1.29 -11.85
C PRO A 38 17.68 -0.31 -10.65
N CYS A 39 16.66 0.55 -10.54
CA CYS A 39 16.55 1.49 -9.42
C CYS A 39 16.36 0.77 -8.08
N VAL A 40 15.41 -0.17 -8.03
CA VAL A 40 15.09 -0.92 -6.81
C VAL A 40 16.23 -1.87 -6.45
N THR A 41 16.84 -2.54 -7.44
CA THR A 41 18.03 -3.37 -7.22
C THR A 41 19.16 -2.56 -6.59
N TRP A 42 19.48 -1.38 -7.13
CA TRP A 42 20.50 -0.51 -6.55
C TRP A 42 20.17 -0.07 -5.12
N LEU A 43 18.91 0.28 -4.83
CA LEU A 43 18.49 0.60 -3.47
C LEU A 43 18.72 -0.58 -2.51
N ARG A 44 18.48 -1.81 -2.96
CA ARG A 44 18.72 -3.02 -2.16
C ARG A 44 20.19 -3.34 -1.98
N GLU A 45 21.01 -3.21 -3.01
CA GLU A 45 22.45 -3.43 -2.90
C GLU A 45 23.11 -2.40 -1.97
N THR A 46 22.65 -1.15 -2.02
CA THR A 46 23.22 -0.05 -1.23
C THR A 46 22.69 -0.06 0.21
N TYR A 47 21.37 -0.12 0.37
CA TYR A 47 20.69 0.07 1.65
C TYR A 47 20.06 -1.21 2.24
N GLY A 48 20.04 -2.34 1.53
CA GLY A 48 19.48 -3.59 2.06
C GLY A 48 17.98 -3.54 2.42
N TYR A 49 17.51 -4.55 3.17
CA TYR A 49 16.13 -4.64 3.68
C TYR A 49 16.01 -4.21 5.14
N GLU A 50 17.06 -4.43 5.94
CA GLU A 50 17.08 -4.15 7.38
C GLU A 50 17.53 -2.72 7.72
N LYS A 51 18.01 -1.94 6.74
CA LYS A 51 18.50 -0.57 6.97
C LYS A 51 17.41 0.48 6.69
N LYS A 52 17.87 1.72 6.62
CA LYS A 52 17.15 3.00 6.49
C LYS A 52 16.01 3.07 5.46
N VAL A 53 16.03 2.28 4.38
CA VAL A 53 15.14 2.49 3.22
C VAL A 53 14.06 1.43 3.11
N LYS A 54 12.80 1.87 3.13
CA LYS A 54 11.61 1.07 2.80
C LYS A 54 11.08 1.41 1.43
N ILE A 55 10.68 0.39 0.68
CA ILE A 55 10.23 0.53 -0.71
C ILE A 55 8.81 0.00 -0.83
N SER A 56 7.93 0.79 -1.46
CA SER A 56 6.63 0.32 -1.90
C SER A 56 6.46 0.42 -3.41
N LEU A 57 5.71 -0.50 -3.99
CA LEU A 57 5.42 -0.55 -5.42
C LEU A 57 3.91 -0.66 -5.66
N GLU A 58 3.42 0.10 -6.62
CA GLU A 58 2.09 -0.09 -7.19
C GLU A 58 2.13 -0.85 -8.52
N CYS A 59 1.37 -1.94 -8.58
CA CYS A 59 1.11 -2.76 -9.75
C CYS A 59 -0.33 -2.50 -10.23
N GLU A 60 -0.50 -1.48 -11.07
CA GLU A 60 -1.82 -1.05 -11.58
C GLU A 60 -2.15 -1.68 -12.93
N LYS A 61 -1.34 -1.42 -13.96
CA LYS A 61 -1.65 -1.81 -15.34
C LYS A 61 -1.04 -3.16 -15.71
N PRO A 62 -1.84 -4.13 -16.19
CA PRO A 62 -1.35 -5.49 -16.40
C PRO A 62 -0.36 -5.64 -17.56
N ASP A 63 -0.30 -4.69 -18.50
CA ASP A 63 0.58 -4.67 -19.66
C ASP A 63 2.03 -4.25 -19.34
N ARG A 64 2.34 -3.96 -18.07
CA ARG A 64 3.69 -3.62 -17.59
C ARG A 64 4.56 -4.87 -17.45
N VAL A 65 4.94 -5.45 -18.59
CA VAL A 65 5.82 -6.63 -18.67
C VAL A 65 7.14 -6.36 -17.94
N GLY A 66 7.58 -7.30 -17.10
CA GLY A 66 8.78 -7.18 -16.26
C GLY A 66 8.55 -6.58 -14.88
N LEU A 67 7.36 -6.00 -14.59
CA LEU A 67 7.10 -5.45 -13.26
C LEU A 67 7.04 -6.53 -12.17
N LYS A 68 6.69 -7.78 -12.54
CA LYS A 68 6.76 -8.96 -11.66
C LYS A 68 8.17 -9.22 -11.14
N ASP A 69 9.22 -8.78 -11.82
CA ASP A 69 10.61 -8.96 -11.38
C ASP A 69 11.00 -7.93 -10.30
N VAL A 70 10.26 -6.83 -10.18
CA VAL A 70 10.45 -5.80 -9.14
C VAL A 70 9.75 -6.19 -7.84
N VAL A 71 8.62 -6.90 -7.94
CA VAL A 71 7.78 -7.31 -6.81
C VAL A 71 8.54 -8.06 -5.69
N PRO A 72 9.44 -9.01 -5.99
CA PRO A 72 10.25 -9.68 -4.96
C PRO A 72 11.17 -8.76 -4.16
N LEU A 73 11.42 -7.54 -4.66
CA LEU A 73 12.41 -6.63 -4.10
C LEU A 73 11.83 -5.56 -3.16
N VAL A 74 10.52 -5.47 -2.99
CA VAL A 74 9.89 -4.37 -2.23
C VAL A 74 9.31 -4.80 -0.88
N ASP A 75 9.15 -3.86 0.05
CA ASP A 75 8.60 -4.12 1.39
C ASP A 75 7.06 -4.08 1.42
N LEU A 76 6.44 -3.39 0.46
CA LEU A 76 4.99 -3.22 0.36
C LEU A 76 4.55 -3.19 -1.11
N VAL A 77 3.63 -4.08 -1.51
CA VAL A 77 3.09 -4.11 -2.87
C VAL A 77 1.60 -3.80 -2.86
N PHE A 78 1.18 -2.90 -3.73
CA PHE A 78 -0.22 -2.62 -4.01
C PHE A 78 -0.60 -3.22 -5.35
N TYR A 79 -1.63 -4.05 -5.38
CA TYR A 79 -2.20 -4.62 -6.59
C TYR A 79 -3.57 -4.01 -6.86
N SER A 80 -3.78 -3.59 -8.10
CA SER A 80 -5.11 -3.21 -8.57
C SER A 80 -5.96 -4.45 -8.87
N LYS A 81 -7.29 -4.25 -8.90
CA LYS A 81 -8.22 -5.27 -9.38
C LYS A 81 -7.86 -5.78 -10.78
N ILE A 82 -7.57 -4.87 -11.72
CA ILE A 82 -7.31 -5.23 -13.11
C ILE A 82 -5.98 -5.97 -13.28
N TRP A 83 -4.99 -5.66 -12.43
CA TRP A 83 -3.75 -6.42 -12.36
C TRP A 83 -4.03 -7.84 -11.89
N ALA A 84 -4.76 -7.99 -10.78
CA ALA A 84 -5.10 -9.27 -10.20
C ALA A 84 -5.91 -10.15 -11.18
N GLU A 85 -6.90 -9.58 -11.87
CA GLU A 85 -7.71 -10.30 -12.87
C GLU A 85 -6.88 -10.79 -14.06
N ALA A 86 -5.85 -10.04 -14.49
CA ALA A 86 -5.02 -10.39 -15.64
C ALA A 86 -3.89 -11.38 -15.32
N HIS A 87 -3.40 -11.38 -14.08
CA HIS A 87 -2.22 -12.15 -13.66
C HIS A 87 -2.55 -13.32 -12.71
N TYR A 88 -3.82 -13.66 -12.57
CA TYR A 88 -4.25 -14.84 -11.82
C TYR A 88 -4.32 -16.07 -12.71
N GLU A 89 -3.58 -17.12 -12.33
CA GLU A 89 -3.42 -18.37 -13.10
C GLU A 89 -4.16 -19.55 -12.45
N GLY A 90 -5.16 -19.30 -11.60
CA GLY A 90 -5.97 -20.36 -11.00
C GLY A 90 -7.03 -20.93 -11.96
N GLU A 91 -7.47 -22.16 -11.67
CA GLU A 91 -8.43 -22.91 -12.53
C GLU A 91 -9.80 -22.22 -12.69
N ARG A 92 -10.25 -21.49 -11.66
CA ARG A 92 -11.53 -20.75 -11.66
C ARG A 92 -11.27 -19.26 -11.77
N SER A 93 -12.20 -18.50 -12.34
CA SER A 93 -12.05 -17.04 -12.38
C SER A 93 -12.01 -16.47 -10.96
N LEU A 94 -11.20 -15.42 -10.74
CA LEU A 94 -11.24 -14.67 -9.48
C LEU A 94 -12.64 -14.16 -9.14
N LYS A 95 -13.48 -13.89 -10.16
CA LYS A 95 -14.87 -13.42 -9.97
C LYS A 95 -15.77 -14.45 -9.30
N ASP A 96 -15.39 -15.74 -9.37
CA ASP A 96 -16.13 -16.85 -8.77
C ASP A 96 -15.71 -17.10 -7.31
N SER A 97 -14.68 -16.40 -6.82
CA SER A 97 -14.24 -16.48 -5.43
C SER A 97 -15.07 -15.60 -4.52
N ASP A 98 -15.36 -16.08 -3.31
CA ASP A 98 -15.99 -15.30 -2.24
C ASP A 98 -15.19 -14.03 -1.91
N VAL A 99 -13.85 -14.12 -1.95
CA VAL A 99 -12.90 -13.05 -1.62
C VAL A 99 -11.81 -12.92 -2.71
N PRO A 100 -12.11 -12.35 -3.89
CA PRO A 100 -11.21 -12.34 -5.05
C PRO A 100 -9.83 -11.74 -4.75
N ALA A 101 -9.81 -10.59 -4.04
CA ALA A 101 -8.57 -9.93 -3.63
C ALA A 101 -7.68 -10.85 -2.77
N ARG A 102 -8.25 -11.56 -1.80
CA ARG A 102 -7.49 -12.50 -0.96
C ARG A 102 -7.02 -13.71 -1.75
N THR A 103 -7.89 -14.31 -2.56
CA THR A 103 -7.54 -15.44 -3.42
C THR A 103 -6.38 -15.11 -4.35
N PHE A 104 -6.34 -13.90 -4.90
CA PHE A 104 -5.18 -13.43 -5.64
C PHE A 104 -3.94 -13.33 -4.74
N LEU A 105 -4.01 -12.63 -3.60
CA LEU A 105 -2.86 -12.46 -2.70
C LEU A 105 -2.27 -13.77 -2.19
N ASP A 106 -3.09 -14.80 -1.94
CA ASP A 106 -2.62 -16.13 -1.54
C ASP A 106 -1.62 -16.70 -2.57
N THR A 107 -1.82 -16.44 -3.88
CA THR A 107 -0.91 -16.90 -4.94
C THR A 107 0.38 -16.08 -5.05
N GLN A 108 0.44 -14.90 -4.41
CA GLN A 108 1.57 -13.98 -4.53
C GLN A 108 2.57 -14.11 -3.39
N LEU A 109 2.22 -14.76 -2.28
CA LEU A 109 3.06 -14.88 -1.08
C LEU A 109 4.46 -15.44 -1.34
N GLU A 110 4.58 -16.43 -2.24
CA GLU A 110 5.86 -17.04 -2.59
C GLU A 110 6.64 -16.25 -3.67
N ASN A 111 5.98 -15.31 -4.34
CA ASN A 111 6.59 -14.45 -5.36
C ASN A 111 7.04 -13.08 -4.80
N THR A 112 6.94 -12.89 -3.48
CA THR A 112 7.27 -11.65 -2.80
C THR A 112 8.34 -11.87 -1.73
N HIS A 113 9.01 -10.79 -1.31
CA HIS A 113 9.93 -10.84 -0.17
C HIS A 113 9.23 -11.46 1.06
N PRO A 114 9.88 -12.33 1.86
CA PRO A 114 9.24 -13.00 2.99
C PRO A 114 8.62 -12.07 4.04
N GLU A 115 9.14 -10.85 4.16
CA GLU A 115 8.63 -9.83 5.09
C GLU A 115 7.70 -8.80 4.43
N ALA A 116 7.43 -8.93 3.12
CA ALA A 116 6.60 -7.98 2.39
C ALA A 116 5.15 -8.01 2.90
N ILE A 117 4.52 -6.83 2.84
CA ILE A 117 3.08 -6.69 2.95
C ILE A 117 2.51 -6.56 1.55
N LEU A 118 1.50 -7.36 1.24
CA LEU A 118 0.79 -7.34 -0.01
C LEU A 118 -0.59 -6.76 0.23
N VAL A 119 -1.05 -5.88 -0.66
CA VAL A 119 -2.35 -5.23 -0.55
C VAL A 119 -3.06 -5.32 -1.89
N CYS A 120 -4.34 -5.70 -1.88
CA CYS A 120 -5.15 -5.74 -3.09
C CYS A 120 -6.50 -5.06 -2.81
N THR A 121 -6.86 -4.09 -3.67
CA THR A 121 -8.13 -3.37 -3.57
C THR A 121 -9.09 -3.81 -4.67
N TRP A 122 -10.39 -3.91 -4.33
CA TRP A 122 -11.43 -4.42 -5.22
C TRP A 122 -12.59 -3.43 -5.41
N GLY A 123 -12.26 -2.14 -5.55
CA GLY A 123 -13.23 -1.06 -5.75
C GLY A 123 -14.30 -1.02 -4.65
N ALA A 124 -15.58 -1.00 -5.04
CA ALA A 124 -16.71 -0.95 -4.11
C ALA A 124 -16.93 -2.24 -3.28
N GLY A 125 -16.14 -3.29 -3.51
CA GLY A 125 -16.23 -4.55 -2.79
C GLY A 125 -15.50 -4.49 -1.45
N ARG A 126 -14.18 -4.66 -1.49
CA ARG A 126 -13.32 -4.84 -0.31
C ARG A 126 -11.86 -4.52 -0.59
N CYS A 127 -11.09 -4.36 0.47
CA CYS A 127 -9.64 -4.34 0.44
C CYS A 127 -9.09 -5.45 1.36
N VAL A 128 -7.94 -6.01 0.97
CA VAL A 128 -7.26 -7.06 1.72
C VAL A 128 -5.79 -6.68 1.81
N ALA A 129 -5.22 -6.82 3.00
CA ALA A 129 -3.78 -6.81 3.21
C ALA A 129 -3.33 -8.14 3.83
N MET A 130 -2.16 -8.62 3.40
CA MET A 130 -1.62 -9.91 3.79
C MET A 130 -0.12 -9.80 3.96
N ARG A 131 0.44 -10.49 4.96
CA ARG A 131 1.88 -10.75 5.04
C ARG A 131 2.13 -12.15 5.55
N ARG A 132 3.27 -12.72 5.17
CA ARG A 132 3.77 -13.96 5.79
C ARG A 132 3.96 -13.69 7.29
N GLY A 133 3.47 -14.60 8.14
CA GLY A 133 3.75 -14.52 9.57
C GLY A 133 5.12 -15.11 9.85
N THR A 134 6.00 -14.37 10.52
CA THR A 134 7.31 -14.90 10.94
C THR A 134 7.08 -16.07 11.89
N ASN A 135 7.54 -17.27 11.50
CA ASN A 135 7.32 -18.52 12.26
C ASN A 135 5.85 -18.89 12.50
N GLN A 136 4.92 -18.40 11.67
CA GLN A 136 3.51 -18.79 11.73
C GLN A 136 3.14 -19.72 10.58
N VAL A 137 2.30 -20.70 10.88
CA VAL A 137 1.76 -21.63 9.87
C VAL A 137 0.82 -20.91 8.90
N ARG A 138 0.22 -19.79 9.32
CA ARG A 138 -0.74 -19.02 8.52
C ARG A 138 -0.28 -17.57 8.36
N PRO A 139 -0.60 -16.92 7.22
CA PRO A 139 -0.32 -15.50 7.03
C PRO A 139 -1.15 -14.63 7.99
N ILE A 140 -0.64 -13.44 8.28
CA ILE A 140 -1.39 -12.39 8.97
C ILE A 140 -2.22 -11.66 7.92
N ILE A 141 -3.53 -11.61 8.13
CA ILE A 141 -4.49 -11.08 7.16
C ILE A 141 -5.33 -9.98 7.83
N ALA A 142 -5.54 -8.89 7.10
CA ALA A 142 -6.52 -7.88 7.40
C ALA A 142 -7.47 -7.71 6.20
N GLU A 143 -8.76 -7.56 6.47
CA GLU A 143 -9.78 -7.39 5.44
C GLU A 143 -10.83 -6.38 5.90
N ALA A 144 -11.29 -5.54 4.98
CA ALA A 144 -12.41 -4.64 5.24
C ALA A 144 -13.28 -4.48 3.98
N PRO A 145 -14.62 -4.41 4.13
CA PRO A 145 -15.48 -3.96 3.04
C PRO A 145 -15.13 -2.51 2.68
N ALA A 146 -15.41 -2.10 1.45
CA ALA A 146 -15.22 -0.70 1.05
C ALA A 146 -15.94 0.23 2.04
N TRP A 147 -15.22 1.23 2.57
CA TRP A 147 -15.80 2.15 3.54
C TRP A 147 -16.91 2.98 2.88
N LYS A 148 -18.01 3.16 3.63
CA LYS A 148 -19.13 4.01 3.24
C LYS A 148 -19.57 4.82 4.46
N PRO A 149 -19.99 6.07 4.29
CA PRO A 149 -20.56 6.85 5.38
C PRO A 149 -21.85 6.18 5.88
N SER A 150 -22.14 6.30 7.16
CA SER A 150 -23.33 5.72 7.80
C SER A 150 -24.67 6.32 7.35
N ARG A 151 -24.66 7.32 6.47
CA ARG A 151 -25.87 7.99 6.00
C ARG A 151 -26.48 7.21 4.84
N ASP A 152 -27.71 6.77 4.99
CA ASP A 152 -28.46 5.93 4.03
C ASP A 152 -28.60 6.54 2.62
N TYR A 153 -28.41 7.85 2.47
CA TYR A 153 -28.53 8.56 1.18
C TYR A 153 -27.20 9.01 0.57
N ALA A 154 -26.06 8.59 1.12
CA ALA A 154 -24.77 8.99 0.57
C ALA A 154 -24.55 8.42 -0.83
N ARG A 155 -24.21 9.30 -1.77
CA ARG A 155 -23.91 8.94 -3.16
C ARG A 155 -22.44 9.13 -3.45
N VAL A 156 -21.89 8.25 -4.27
CA VAL A 156 -20.55 8.42 -4.84
C VAL A 156 -20.51 9.75 -5.59
N ILE A 157 -19.51 10.59 -5.29
CA ILE A 157 -19.34 11.93 -5.89
C ILE A 157 -18.19 11.91 -6.89
N ASP A 158 -17.00 11.49 -6.46
CA ASP A 158 -15.80 11.52 -7.29
C ASP A 158 -14.85 10.37 -6.94
N THR A 159 -14.58 9.46 -7.88
CA THR A 159 -13.69 8.31 -7.68
C THR A 159 -12.24 8.54 -8.09
N VAL A 160 -11.92 9.67 -8.74
CA VAL A 160 -10.61 9.94 -9.34
C VAL A 160 -9.52 10.05 -8.26
N GLY A 161 -8.54 9.16 -8.24
CA GLY A 161 -7.49 9.16 -7.20
C GLY A 161 -7.92 8.51 -5.87
N ALA A 162 -9.01 7.75 -5.84
CA ALA A 162 -9.34 6.92 -4.67
C ALA A 162 -8.27 5.85 -4.40
N GLY A 163 -7.68 5.28 -5.45
CA GLY A 163 -6.53 4.36 -5.35
C GLY A 163 -5.31 5.05 -4.73
N ASP A 164 -4.91 6.19 -5.27
CA ASP A 164 -3.80 7.00 -4.74
C ASP A 164 -4.03 7.39 -3.28
N THR A 165 -5.27 7.75 -2.93
CA THR A 165 -5.66 8.08 -1.56
C THR A 165 -5.49 6.88 -0.63
N PHE A 166 -5.91 5.69 -1.08
CA PHE A 166 -5.74 4.46 -0.32
C PHE A 166 -4.25 4.14 -0.12
N THR A 167 -3.45 4.22 -1.19
CA THR A 167 -2.00 4.03 -1.15
C THR A 167 -1.35 4.99 -0.16
N ALA A 168 -1.67 6.29 -0.23
CA ALA A 168 -1.19 7.30 0.70
C ALA A 168 -1.60 7.01 2.16
N GLY A 169 -2.83 6.55 2.40
CA GLY A 169 -3.30 6.16 3.72
C GLY A 169 -2.55 4.96 4.30
N MET A 170 -2.26 3.95 3.46
CA MET A 170 -1.44 2.81 3.86
C MET A 170 -0.01 3.24 4.20
N LEU A 171 0.61 4.06 3.35
CA LEU A 171 1.96 4.58 3.58
C LEU A 171 2.02 5.42 4.87
N TYR A 172 1.03 6.27 5.12
CA TYR A 172 0.93 7.02 6.37
C TYR A 172 0.85 6.09 7.58
N GLY A 173 0.00 5.07 7.54
CA GLY A 173 -0.14 4.08 8.61
C GLY A 173 1.14 3.27 8.85
N MET A 174 1.85 2.91 7.77
CA MET A 174 3.10 2.17 7.84
C MET A 174 4.26 3.01 8.39
N PHE A 175 4.35 4.27 7.98
CA PHE A 175 5.49 5.13 8.30
C PHE A 175 5.31 5.85 9.64
N PHE A 176 4.16 6.49 9.86
CA PHE A 176 3.94 7.34 11.04
C PHE A 176 3.26 6.61 12.21
N GLN A 177 2.60 5.48 11.96
CA GLN A 177 1.81 4.77 12.99
C GLN A 177 2.42 3.40 13.31
N LYS A 178 3.62 3.42 13.91
CA LYS A 178 4.41 2.22 14.21
C LYS A 178 3.68 1.23 15.13
N THR A 179 2.80 1.71 16.00
CA THR A 179 2.01 0.89 16.94
C THR A 179 0.74 0.29 16.34
N TRP A 180 0.35 0.71 15.13
CA TRP A 180 -0.86 0.19 14.50
C TRP A 180 -0.66 -1.23 13.99
N SER A 181 -1.68 -2.06 14.20
CA SER A 181 -1.79 -3.37 13.57
C SER A 181 -2.00 -3.24 12.05
N LEU A 182 -1.81 -4.33 11.32
CA LEU A 182 -2.09 -4.36 9.87
C LEU A 182 -3.56 -4.02 9.58
N ASP A 183 -4.48 -4.50 10.42
CA ASP A 183 -5.91 -4.19 10.31
C ASP A 183 -6.21 -2.70 10.52
N GLN A 184 -5.60 -2.07 11.54
CA GLN A 184 -5.78 -0.63 11.77
C GLN A 184 -5.26 0.21 10.60
N ARG A 185 -4.11 -0.16 10.02
CA ARG A 185 -3.55 0.52 8.84
C ARG A 185 -4.46 0.35 7.62
N LEU A 186 -4.93 -0.87 7.37
CA LEU A 186 -5.82 -1.17 6.25
C LEU A 186 -7.14 -0.38 6.36
N ARG A 187 -7.77 -0.40 7.53
CA ARG A 187 -9.05 0.28 7.72
C ARG A 187 -8.91 1.81 7.65
N PHE A 188 -7.79 2.37 8.12
CA PHE A 188 -7.52 3.81 7.98
C PHE A 188 -7.41 4.20 6.51
N ALA A 189 -6.64 3.44 5.72
CA ALA A 189 -6.50 3.67 4.29
C ALA A 189 -7.83 3.53 3.54
N ASN A 190 -8.61 2.49 3.89
CA ASN A 190 -9.93 2.24 3.35
C ASN A 190 -10.92 3.36 3.65
N GLU A 191 -10.92 3.88 4.88
CA GLU A 191 -11.76 5.01 5.26
C GLU A 191 -11.34 6.31 4.58
N LEU A 192 -10.03 6.60 4.53
CA LEU A 192 -9.51 7.79 3.85
C LEU A 192 -9.92 7.81 2.37
N ALA A 193 -9.74 6.68 1.67
CA ALA A 193 -10.16 6.52 0.28
C ALA A 193 -11.69 6.54 0.12
N GLY A 194 -12.42 5.92 1.04
CA GLY A 194 -13.87 5.94 1.06
C GLY A 194 -14.40 7.37 1.17
N ARG A 195 -13.96 8.14 2.17
CA ARG A 195 -14.33 9.56 2.30
C ARG A 195 -14.04 10.35 1.05
N LYS A 196 -12.89 10.13 0.41
CA LYS A 196 -12.53 10.74 -0.87
C LYS A 196 -13.57 10.46 -1.94
N VAL A 197 -14.09 9.23 -2.02
CA VAL A 197 -15.13 8.83 -2.99
C VAL A 197 -16.46 9.59 -2.78
N TYR A 198 -16.74 10.03 -1.56
CA TYR A 198 -17.97 10.73 -1.17
C TYR A 198 -17.81 12.27 -1.06
N GLN A 199 -16.76 12.83 -1.65
CA GLN A 199 -16.57 14.28 -1.79
C GLN A 199 -15.90 14.62 -3.13
N GLU A 200 -15.91 15.88 -3.55
CA GLU A 200 -15.17 16.34 -4.72
C GLU A 200 -13.72 16.70 -4.33
N GLY A 201 -12.75 16.13 -5.03
CA GLY A 201 -11.32 16.39 -4.78
C GLY A 201 -10.86 16.03 -3.36
N PHE A 202 -9.73 16.59 -2.93
CA PHE A 202 -9.04 16.18 -1.70
C PHE A 202 -9.16 17.18 -0.54
N LYS A 203 -9.77 18.34 -0.76
CA LYS A 203 -9.85 19.41 0.24
C LYS A 203 -10.61 18.93 1.47
N GLY A 204 -10.06 19.17 2.67
CA GLY A 204 -10.71 18.82 3.94
C GLY A 204 -10.60 17.35 4.35
N LEU A 205 -9.99 16.49 3.53
CA LEU A 205 -9.99 15.04 3.76
C LEU A 205 -9.20 14.66 5.02
N GLY A 206 -8.04 15.30 5.24
CA GLY A 206 -7.22 15.08 6.43
C GLY A 206 -7.89 15.59 7.71
N GLU A 207 -8.59 16.73 7.64
CA GLU A 207 -9.39 17.27 8.73
C GLU A 207 -10.51 16.31 9.13
N ALA A 208 -11.21 15.75 8.14
CA ALA A 208 -12.28 14.78 8.37
C ALA A 208 -11.77 13.53 9.12
N MET A 209 -10.59 13.02 8.76
CA MET A 209 -9.97 11.89 9.47
C MET A 209 -9.60 12.22 10.92
N ARG A 210 -9.25 13.47 11.23
CA ARG A 210 -8.93 13.92 12.60
C ARG A 210 -10.19 14.07 13.45
N ASN A 211 -11.26 14.61 12.86
CA ASN A 211 -12.50 14.95 13.57
C ASN A 211 -13.35 13.73 13.91
N ASP A 212 -13.37 12.71 13.05
CA ASP A 212 -14.20 11.51 13.28
C ASP A 212 -13.61 10.55 14.33
N ASN A 213 -12.64 11.03 15.09
CA ASN A 213 -12.08 10.37 16.25
C ASN A 213 -11.69 8.91 15.94
N TRP A 214 -11.10 8.70 14.76
CA TRP A 214 -10.61 7.40 14.28
C TRP A 214 -9.85 6.64 15.37
N ARG A 215 -9.10 7.38 16.20
CA ARG A 215 -8.34 6.83 17.33
C ARG A 215 -9.20 6.28 18.47
N ALA A 216 -10.37 6.88 18.74
CA ALA A 216 -11.29 6.45 19.77
C ALA A 216 -12.04 5.16 19.40
N LEU A 217 -12.34 4.96 18.11
CA LEU A 217 -12.98 3.74 17.59
C LEU A 217 -12.15 2.46 17.84
N PHE A 218 -10.83 2.60 18.00
CA PHE A 218 -9.91 1.49 18.28
C PHE A 218 -9.22 1.56 19.66
N ARG A 219 -9.73 2.37 20.61
CA ARG A 219 -9.15 2.56 21.96
C ARG A 219 -7.65 2.88 21.97
N MET A 220 -7.18 3.74 21.08
CA MET A 220 -5.76 4.08 21.01
C MET A 220 -5.44 5.27 21.93
N GLN A 221 -4.37 5.17 22.72
CA GLN A 221 -3.83 6.30 23.48
C GLN A 221 -3.29 7.37 22.53
N SER A 222 -3.45 8.65 22.91
CA SER A 222 -2.92 9.80 22.19
C SER A 222 -1.39 9.67 21.99
N PRO A 223 -0.83 10.11 20.85
CA PRO A 223 0.61 10.27 20.73
C PRO A 223 1.09 11.31 21.74
N PRO A 224 2.34 11.20 22.24
CA PRO A 224 2.95 12.30 22.99
C PRO A 224 2.98 13.53 22.09
N THR A 225 2.48 14.64 22.61
CA THR A 225 2.62 15.96 22.00
C THR A 225 4.11 16.23 21.83
N MET A 226 4.58 16.37 20.59
CA MET A 226 5.93 16.90 20.37
C MET A 226 5.90 18.37 20.81
N LEU A 227 6.58 18.64 21.92
CA LEU A 227 7.05 19.97 22.32
C LEU A 227 8.32 20.29 21.55
#